data_AF-A0A0G1TAI2-F1
#
_entry.id   AF-A0A0G1TAI2-F1
#
_cell.length_a   1.000
_cell.length_b   1.000
_cell.length_c   1.000
_cell.angle_alpha   90.00
_cell.angle_beta   90.00
_cell.angle_gamma   90.00
#
_symmetry.space_group_name_H-M   'P 1'
#
loop_
_entity.id
_entity.type
_entity.pdbx_description
1 polymer ?
#
loop_
_entity_poly.entity_id
_entity_poly.type
_entity_poly.pdbx_seq_one_letter_code
_entity_poly.pdbx_strand_id
1 'polypeptide(L)'
;MSDFEFFGGGDVAESYDPAAVERFKERIKQNAQFIAALQQQEKKQKGKDDALFQILLKWIKKNQNRGIMLLVAKLIEFNVPAGFILALLLLGNEELQREAGMDLLPPPEVDEHSQADAGAVALPGHDAALPLRVRAEINAWGKNMYQAAADFPFRILETILDVQGNIKKVAVDLAANLLSEFLERNGVPMEYEQAFSFAQFMLQGILKQVKKDVEKYQLDTVQADQDRP
;
A
#
# COMPACT_ATOMS: atom_id res chain seq x y z
N MET A 1 25.29 -7.12 -25.73
CA MET A 1 25.00 -7.54 -27.12
C MET A 1 24.93 -9.05 -27.04
N SER A 2 23.72 -9.59 -26.99
CA SER A 2 23.46 -11.01 -26.82
C SER A 2 22.58 -11.43 -27.98
N ASP A 3 23.03 -12.47 -28.66
CA ASP A 3 22.52 -12.97 -29.92
C ASP A 3 21.07 -13.44 -29.80
N PHE A 4 20.22 -12.88 -30.65
CA PHE A 4 18.85 -13.33 -30.87
C PHE A 4 18.90 -14.32 -32.05
N GLU A 5 19.13 -15.59 -31.75
CA GLU A 5 19.06 -16.68 -32.74
C GLU A 5 17.60 -16.88 -33.17
N PHE A 6 17.30 -16.34 -34.35
CA PHE A 6 16.03 -16.50 -35.05
C PHE A 6 15.98 -17.89 -35.70
N PHE A 7 15.19 -18.80 -35.13
CA PHE A 7 14.84 -20.07 -35.75
C PHE A 7 13.85 -19.82 -36.90
N GLY A 8 14.37 -19.65 -38.11
CA GLY A 8 13.61 -19.65 -39.35
C GLY A 8 13.47 -21.07 -39.90
N GLY A 9 12.27 -21.62 -39.90
CA GLY A 9 11.95 -22.89 -40.54
C GLY A 9 10.45 -23.03 -40.77
N GLY A 10 9.97 -22.64 -41.95
CA GLY A 10 8.60 -22.85 -42.39
C GLY A 10 8.17 -21.83 -43.44
N ASP A 11 8.30 -22.18 -44.71
CA ASP A 11 7.70 -21.48 -45.86
C ASP A 11 6.18 -21.39 -45.69
N VAL A 12 5.71 -20.21 -45.28
CA VAL A 12 4.36 -19.73 -45.56
C VAL A 12 4.54 -18.37 -46.20
N ALA A 13 4.31 -18.29 -47.51
CA ALA A 13 4.14 -17.03 -48.22
C ALA A 13 2.80 -16.41 -47.76
N GLU A 14 2.79 -15.88 -46.55
CA GLU A 14 1.75 -14.99 -46.06
C GLU A 14 2.02 -13.60 -46.63
N SER A 15 1.04 -13.13 -47.40
CA SER A 15 0.94 -11.79 -47.96
C SER A 15 1.36 -10.74 -46.93
N TYR A 16 2.50 -10.11 -47.16
CA TYR A 16 2.99 -9.00 -46.35
C TYR A 16 2.04 -7.81 -46.55
N ASP A 17 1.10 -7.60 -45.61
CA ASP A 17 0.25 -6.41 -45.61
C ASP A 17 1.04 -5.23 -45.01
N PRO A 18 1.50 -4.26 -45.83
CA PRO A 18 2.28 -3.14 -45.35
C PRO A 18 1.48 -2.26 -44.36
N ALA A 19 0.15 -2.23 -44.50
CA ALA A 19 -0.73 -1.48 -43.61
C ALA A 19 -0.85 -2.13 -42.22
N ALA A 20 -0.78 -3.47 -42.14
CA ALA A 20 -0.74 -4.17 -40.86
C ALA A 20 0.57 -3.90 -40.09
N VAL A 21 1.69 -3.79 -40.81
CA VAL A 21 3.01 -3.47 -40.24
C VAL A 21 3.09 -2.02 -39.78
N GLU A 22 2.48 -1.07 -40.50
CA GLU A 22 2.38 0.33 -40.04
C GLU A 22 1.52 0.47 -38.79
N ARG A 23 0.34 -0.17 -38.76
CA ARG A 23 -0.53 -0.20 -37.56
C ARG A 23 0.17 -0.84 -36.36
N PHE A 24 0.98 -1.87 -36.59
CA PHE A 24 1.79 -2.50 -35.54
C PHE A 24 2.89 -1.58 -35.02
N LYS A 25 3.60 -0.87 -35.91
CA LYS A 25 4.63 0.12 -35.54
C LYS A 25 4.03 1.29 -34.76
N GLU A 26 2.85 1.77 -35.12
CA GLU A 26 2.15 2.83 -34.39
C GLU A 26 1.71 2.35 -32.99
N ARG A 27 1.17 1.13 -32.87
CA ARG A 27 0.85 0.52 -31.56
C ARG A 27 2.08 0.35 -30.69
N ILE A 28 3.21 -0.12 -31.24
CA ILE A 28 4.47 -0.23 -30.50
C ILE A 28 4.96 1.15 -30.05
N LYS A 29 4.85 2.18 -30.90
CA LYS A 29 5.31 3.54 -30.57
C LYS A 29 4.46 4.18 -29.47
N GLN A 30 3.14 3.96 -29.50
CA GLN A 30 2.22 4.39 -28.44
C GLN A 30 2.46 3.63 -27.12
N ASN A 31 2.64 2.31 -27.20
CA ASN A 31 2.96 1.49 -26.02
C ASN A 31 4.35 1.78 -25.46
N ALA A 32 5.33 2.13 -26.30
CA ALA A 32 6.68 2.49 -25.86
C ALA A 32 6.70 3.79 -25.03
N GLN A 33 5.87 4.77 -25.39
CA GLN A 33 5.72 6.00 -24.59
C GLN A 33 5.05 5.72 -23.24
N PHE A 34 4.05 4.84 -23.22
CA PHE A 34 3.39 4.39 -21.99
C PHE A 34 4.33 3.58 -21.08
N ILE A 35 5.07 2.62 -21.65
CA ILE A 35 6.09 1.84 -20.94
C ILE A 35 7.21 2.75 -20.43
N ALA A 36 7.64 3.75 -21.21
CA ALA A 36 8.64 4.72 -20.75
C ALA A 36 8.13 5.61 -19.62
N ALA A 37 6.85 6.02 -19.65
CA ALA A 37 6.22 6.78 -18.57
C ALA A 37 6.09 5.93 -17.30
N LEU A 38 5.69 4.66 -17.43
CA LEU A 38 5.68 3.68 -16.33
C LEU A 38 7.08 3.46 -15.76
N GLN A 39 8.10 3.27 -16.60
CA GLN A 39 9.49 3.10 -16.16
C GLN A 39 10.05 4.37 -15.48
N GLN A 40 9.67 5.57 -15.93
CA GLN A 40 10.05 6.81 -15.27
C GLN A 40 9.36 6.99 -13.92
N GLN A 41 8.07 6.66 -13.82
CA GLN A 41 7.36 6.64 -12.55
C GLN A 41 7.98 5.61 -11.61
N GLU A 42 8.30 4.41 -12.10
CA GLU A 42 8.96 3.34 -11.34
C GLU A 42 10.34 3.78 -10.83
N LYS A 43 11.15 4.48 -11.64
CA LYS A 43 12.45 5.02 -11.19
C LYS A 43 12.31 6.10 -10.12
N LYS A 44 11.36 7.03 -10.27
CA LYS A 44 11.08 8.07 -9.26
C LYS A 44 10.54 7.46 -7.97
N GLN A 45 9.69 6.44 -8.09
CA GLN A 45 9.14 5.69 -6.97
C GLN A 45 10.21 4.86 -6.27
N LYS A 46 11.15 4.23 -7.00
CA LYS A 46 12.31 3.54 -6.41
C LYS A 46 13.14 4.48 -5.54
N GLY A 47 13.42 5.70 -6.00
CA GLY A 47 14.15 6.68 -5.19
C GLY A 47 13.41 7.09 -3.91
N LYS A 48 12.07 7.16 -3.95
CA LYS A 48 11.26 7.38 -2.75
C LYS A 48 11.29 6.15 -1.83
N ASP A 49 11.12 4.95 -2.37
CA ASP A 49 11.13 3.69 -1.62
C ASP A 49 12.49 3.48 -0.92
N ASP A 50 13.60 3.83 -1.58
CA ASP A 50 14.95 3.83 -0.99
C ASP A 50 15.04 4.78 0.21
N ALA A 51 14.51 6.00 0.09
CA ALA A 51 14.50 6.97 1.19
C ALA A 51 13.66 6.47 2.38
N LEU A 52 12.47 5.92 2.11
CA LEU A 52 11.60 5.34 3.14
C LEU A 52 12.26 4.12 3.81
N PHE A 53 12.97 3.31 3.02
CA PHE A 53 13.75 2.19 3.54
C PHE A 53 14.89 2.65 4.46
N GLN A 54 15.58 3.75 4.14
CA GLN A 54 16.60 4.31 5.04
C GLN A 54 16.00 4.80 6.36
N ILE A 55 14.82 5.43 6.33
CA ILE A 55 14.09 5.83 7.54
C ILE A 55 13.76 4.58 8.38
N LEU A 56 13.23 3.54 7.74
CA LEU A 56 12.90 2.27 8.38
C LEU A 56 14.13 1.63 9.03
N LEU A 57 15.26 1.57 8.32
CA LEU A 57 16.52 1.02 8.84
C LEU A 57 17.06 1.81 10.03
N LYS A 58 17.01 3.16 9.96
CA LYS A 58 17.44 4.02 11.06
C LYS A 58 16.57 3.81 12.30
N TRP A 59 15.26 3.66 12.11
CA TRP A 59 14.33 3.39 13.18
C TRP A 59 14.55 2.00 13.81
N ILE A 60 14.73 0.95 13.00
CA ILE A 60 15.04 -0.41 13.49
C ILE A 60 16.30 -0.37 14.37
N LYS A 61 17.34 0.39 13.98
CA LYS A 61 18.57 0.50 14.77
C LYS A 61 18.39 1.20 16.13
N LYS A 62 17.40 2.08 16.24
CA LYS A 62 17.11 2.84 17.48
C LYS A 62 16.08 2.13 18.37
N ASN A 63 15.17 1.35 17.79
CA ASN A 63 14.07 0.75 18.52
C ASN A 63 14.55 -0.43 19.38
N GLN A 64 14.03 -0.52 20.60
CA GLN A 64 14.37 -1.58 21.55
C GLN A 64 13.32 -2.70 21.57
N ASN A 65 12.15 -2.50 20.96
CA ASN A 65 11.10 -3.51 20.89
C ASN A 65 11.46 -4.61 19.87
N ARG A 66 12.12 -5.67 20.36
CA ARG A 66 12.53 -6.83 19.56
C ARG A 66 11.37 -7.51 18.84
N GLY A 67 10.18 -7.54 19.44
CA GLY A 67 8.99 -8.15 18.83
C GLY A 67 8.59 -7.42 17.55
N ILE A 68 8.42 -6.10 17.62
CA ILE A 68 8.06 -5.28 16.46
C ILE A 68 9.15 -5.36 15.38
N MET A 69 10.43 -5.32 15.75
CA MET A 69 11.53 -5.46 14.79
C MET A 69 11.50 -6.77 14.00
N LEU A 70 11.18 -7.89 14.66
CA LEU A 70 11.08 -9.19 13.99
C LEU A 70 9.91 -9.22 12.99
N LEU A 71 8.77 -8.63 13.35
CA LEU A 71 7.61 -8.54 12.46
C LEU A 71 7.92 -7.67 11.23
N VAL A 72 8.59 -6.53 11.43
CA VAL A 72 9.05 -5.66 10.34
C VAL A 72 10.05 -6.40 9.44
N ALA A 73 11.04 -7.08 10.00
CA ALA A 73 12.01 -7.87 9.24
C ALA A 73 11.31 -8.95 8.38
N LYS A 74 10.28 -9.59 8.92
CA LYS A 74 9.47 -10.57 8.19
C LYS A 74 8.65 -9.95 7.05
N LEU A 75 8.12 -8.75 7.21
CA LEU A 75 7.45 -8.04 6.11
C LEU A 75 8.44 -7.67 5.00
N ILE A 76 9.66 -7.25 5.35
CA ILE A 76 10.73 -7.01 4.38
C ILE A 76 11.10 -8.31 3.64
N GLU A 77 11.22 -9.43 4.36
CA GLU A 77 11.47 -10.75 3.77
C GLU A 77 10.36 -11.17 2.78
N PHE A 78 9.10 -10.80 3.05
CA PHE A 78 7.97 -10.99 2.14
C PHE A 78 7.90 -9.96 1.01
N ASN A 79 8.93 -9.12 0.85
CA ASN A 79 9.03 -8.12 -0.19
C ASN A 79 7.90 -7.07 -0.17
N VAL A 80 7.32 -6.83 1.01
CA VAL A 80 6.30 -5.80 1.21
C VAL A 80 6.93 -4.42 1.01
N PRO A 81 6.33 -3.51 0.21
CA PRO A 81 6.84 -2.16 -0.01
C PRO A 81 7.15 -1.39 1.28
N ALA A 82 8.29 -0.72 1.33
CA ALA A 82 8.75 -0.02 2.54
C ALA A 82 7.79 1.09 2.95
N GLY A 83 7.18 1.78 1.98
CA GLY A 83 6.15 2.79 2.25
C GLY A 83 4.94 2.25 3.01
N PHE A 84 4.49 1.02 2.72
CA PHE A 84 3.38 0.41 3.44
C PHE A 84 3.78 -0.06 4.84
N ILE A 85 4.97 -0.64 4.98
CA ILE A 85 5.53 -0.99 6.31
C ILE A 85 5.63 0.27 7.17
N LEU A 86 6.13 1.37 6.61
CA LEU A 86 6.24 2.64 7.32
C LEU A 86 4.86 3.16 7.72
N ALA A 87 3.87 3.11 6.82
CA ALA A 87 2.50 3.52 7.13
C ALA A 87 1.89 2.74 8.30
N LEU A 88 2.20 1.44 8.45
CA LEU A 88 1.83 0.67 9.64
C LEU A 88 2.47 1.28 10.90
N LEU A 89 3.77 1.57 10.85
CA LEU A 89 4.57 2.06 11.98
C LEU A 89 4.28 3.51 12.42
N LEU A 90 3.54 4.30 11.63
CA LEU A 90 3.29 5.70 11.97
C LEU A 90 2.41 5.87 13.21
N LEU A 91 1.54 4.91 13.52
CA LEU A 91 0.62 5.01 14.64
C LEU A 91 1.37 5.14 15.96
N GLY A 92 1.17 6.26 16.66
CA GLY A 92 1.84 6.56 17.93
C GLY A 92 3.36 6.80 17.84
N ASN A 93 3.92 7.02 16.63
CA ASN A 93 5.34 7.28 16.43
C ASN A 93 5.59 8.66 15.78
N GLU A 94 5.59 9.72 16.61
CA GLU A 94 5.79 11.11 16.15
C GLU A 94 7.17 11.35 15.51
N GLU A 95 8.22 10.66 15.97
CA GLU A 95 9.56 10.76 15.37
C GLU A 95 9.55 10.25 13.93
N LEU A 96 8.95 9.07 13.70
CA LEU A 96 8.79 8.51 12.35
C LEU A 96 7.92 9.39 11.47
N GLN A 97 6.81 9.90 11.99
CA GLN A 97 5.92 10.82 11.27
C GLN A 97 6.69 12.05 10.77
N ARG A 98 7.48 12.68 11.64
CA ARG A 98 8.32 13.83 11.29
C ARG A 98 9.41 13.49 10.27
N GLU A 99 10.12 12.38 10.47
CA GLU A 99 11.17 11.95 9.53
C GLU A 99 10.62 11.59 8.15
N ALA A 100 9.40 11.03 8.11
CA ALA A 100 8.73 10.66 6.88
C ALA A 100 7.97 11.83 6.20
N GLY A 101 7.85 12.98 6.88
CA GLY A 101 7.03 14.10 6.43
C GLY A 101 5.54 13.76 6.35
N MET A 102 5.08 12.79 7.15
CA MET A 102 3.69 12.32 7.21
C MET A 102 3.13 12.62 8.58
N ASP A 103 2.28 13.63 8.70
CA ASP A 103 1.62 13.97 9.96
C ASP A 103 0.26 13.26 10.05
N LEU A 104 0.01 12.52 11.14
CA LEU A 104 -1.29 11.88 11.37
C LEU A 104 -2.33 12.87 11.91
N LEU A 105 -1.89 13.99 12.48
CA LEU A 105 -2.80 15.03 12.97
C LEU A 105 -2.96 16.13 11.92
N PRO A 106 -4.21 16.59 11.66
CA PRO A 106 -4.37 17.86 10.98
C PRO A 106 -3.81 18.99 11.86
N PRO A 107 -3.37 20.12 11.26
CA PRO A 107 -2.96 21.29 12.03
C PRO A 107 -4.08 21.73 13.00
N PRO A 108 -3.75 22.35 14.15
CA PRO A 108 -4.67 22.61 15.27
C PRO A 108 -5.85 23.53 14.93
N GLU A 109 -5.97 24.02 13.70
CA GLU A 109 -7.01 24.94 13.23
C GLU A 109 -8.24 24.23 12.63
N VAL A 110 -8.29 22.90 12.60
CA VAL A 110 -9.46 22.18 12.06
C VAL A 110 -10.57 22.12 13.11
N ASP A 111 -11.61 22.94 12.89
CA ASP A 111 -12.84 23.02 13.68
C ASP A 111 -13.35 21.64 14.13
N GLU A 112 -13.55 21.49 15.45
CA GLU A 112 -14.10 20.28 16.08
C GLU A 112 -15.45 19.85 15.48
N HIS A 113 -16.17 20.78 14.84
CA HIS A 113 -17.46 20.54 14.19
C HIS A 113 -17.36 19.81 12.83
N SER A 114 -16.19 19.83 12.17
CA SER A 114 -16.01 19.14 10.87
C SER A 114 -15.68 17.65 11.01
N GLN A 115 -15.36 17.16 12.21
CA GLN A 115 -15.01 15.75 12.44
C GLN A 115 -16.21 14.86 12.81
N ALA A 116 -17.41 15.44 12.94
CA ALA A 116 -18.63 14.71 13.30
C ALA A 116 -19.14 13.75 12.20
N ASP A 117 -18.72 13.95 10.95
CA ASP A 117 -19.10 13.09 9.80
C ASP A 117 -18.11 11.96 9.49
N ALA A 118 -16.99 11.87 10.21
CA ALA A 118 -16.09 10.73 10.12
C ALA A 118 -16.71 9.56 10.91
N GLY A 119 -17.42 8.69 10.20
CA GLY A 119 -18.17 7.55 10.74
C GLY A 119 -17.54 6.90 11.98
N ALA A 120 -18.39 6.62 12.98
CA ALA A 120 -17.93 6.13 14.28
C ALA A 120 -17.15 4.81 14.15
N VAL A 121 -15.83 4.88 14.31
CA VAL A 121 -15.01 3.71 14.59
C VAL A 121 -15.38 3.23 15.99
N ALA A 122 -16.20 2.19 16.05
CA ALA A 122 -16.49 1.48 17.29
C ALA A 122 -15.43 0.40 17.49
N LEU A 123 -14.79 0.39 18.66
CA LEU A 123 -13.87 -0.68 19.02
C LEU A 123 -14.65 -1.89 19.57
N PRO A 124 -14.26 -3.12 19.21
CA PRO A 124 -14.85 -4.31 19.80
C PRO A 124 -14.65 -4.31 21.32
N GLY A 125 -15.74 -4.48 22.09
CA GLY A 125 -15.68 -4.59 23.55
C GLY A 125 -15.54 -3.27 24.30
N HIS A 126 -15.77 -2.12 23.66
CA HIS A 126 -15.88 -0.83 24.33
C HIS A 126 -17.24 -0.17 24.07
N ASP A 127 -18.05 -0.09 25.12
CA ASP A 127 -19.33 0.64 25.11
C ASP A 127 -19.11 2.17 25.16
N ALA A 128 -17.94 2.60 25.62
CA ALA A 128 -17.55 4.01 25.64
C ALA A 128 -16.96 4.42 24.28
N ALA A 129 -17.43 5.56 23.77
CA ALA A 129 -16.84 6.17 22.58
C ALA A 129 -15.36 6.51 22.84
N LEU A 130 -14.50 6.21 21.87
CA LEU A 130 -13.10 6.62 21.89
C LEU A 130 -12.98 8.15 22.06
N PRO A 131 -11.94 8.64 22.77
CA PRO A 131 -11.61 10.06 22.76
C PRO A 131 -11.47 10.57 21.32
N LEU A 132 -12.00 11.76 21.04
CA LEU A 132 -12.04 12.32 19.68
C LEU A 132 -10.68 12.28 18.99
N ARG A 133 -9.62 12.67 19.72
CA ARG A 133 -8.24 12.64 19.24
C ARG A 133 -7.78 11.24 18.84
N VAL A 134 -8.00 10.24 19.70
CA VAL A 134 -7.61 8.84 19.45
C VAL A 134 -8.30 8.31 18.19
N ARG A 135 -9.60 8.59 18.05
CA ARG A 135 -10.37 8.22 16.85
C ARG A 135 -9.83 8.90 15.59
N ALA A 136 -9.51 10.19 15.65
CA ALA A 136 -8.95 10.94 14.53
C ALA A 136 -7.60 10.35 14.08
N GLU A 137 -6.72 10.01 15.01
CA GLU A 137 -5.41 9.41 14.71
C GLU A 137 -5.55 8.01 14.09
N ILE A 138 -6.47 7.17 14.58
CA ILE A 138 -6.74 5.84 13.98
C ILE A 138 -7.31 5.99 12.55
N ASN A 139 -8.20 6.95 12.32
CA ASN A 139 -8.74 7.23 10.99
C ASN A 139 -7.65 7.71 10.02
N ALA A 140 -6.79 8.63 10.47
CA ALA A 140 -5.65 9.10 9.69
C ALA A 140 -4.69 7.96 9.38
N TRP A 141 -4.44 7.07 10.35
CA TRP A 141 -3.61 5.89 10.16
C TRP A 141 -4.19 4.94 9.10
N GLY A 142 -5.48 4.65 9.16
CA GLY A 142 -6.20 3.89 8.13
C GLY A 142 -6.07 4.49 6.74
N LYS A 143 -6.23 5.83 6.63
CA LYS A 143 -6.08 6.56 5.37
C LYS A 143 -4.64 6.48 4.83
N ASN A 144 -3.63 6.63 5.69
CA ASN A 144 -2.22 6.55 5.28
C ASN A 144 -1.84 5.15 4.82
N MET A 145 -2.33 4.11 5.50
CA MET A 145 -2.16 2.73 5.04
C MET A 145 -2.80 2.51 3.66
N TYR A 146 -4.02 3.04 3.43
CA TYR A 146 -4.66 2.95 2.12
C TYR A 146 -3.87 3.68 1.03
N GLN A 147 -3.39 4.90 1.29
CA GLN A 147 -2.59 5.66 0.34
C GLN A 147 -1.29 4.93 -0.01
N ALA A 148 -0.56 4.43 0.99
CA ALA A 148 0.66 3.65 0.75
C ALA A 148 0.38 2.34 -0.01
N ALA A 149 -0.79 1.73 0.20
CA ALA A 149 -1.18 0.56 -0.56
C ALA A 149 -1.55 0.89 -2.02
N ALA A 150 -2.22 2.01 -2.24
CA ALA A 150 -2.63 2.50 -3.55
C ALA A 150 -1.46 2.94 -4.44
N ASP A 151 -0.30 3.28 -3.85
CA ASP A 151 0.93 3.56 -4.60
C ASP A 151 1.51 2.31 -5.30
N PHE A 152 1.30 1.12 -4.73
CA PHE A 152 1.80 -0.15 -5.26
C PHE A 152 0.77 -1.29 -5.16
N PRO A 153 -0.41 -1.13 -5.77
CA PRO A 153 -1.58 -1.93 -5.41
C PRO A 153 -1.40 -3.41 -5.78
N PHE A 154 -0.82 -3.72 -6.93
CA PHE A 154 -0.53 -5.10 -7.34
C PHE A 154 0.48 -5.78 -6.41
N ARG A 155 1.61 -5.10 -6.13
CA ARG A 155 2.67 -5.63 -5.26
C ARG A 155 2.17 -5.83 -3.84
N ILE A 156 1.34 -4.93 -3.33
CA ILE A 156 0.73 -5.05 -2.00
C ILE A 156 -0.19 -6.26 -1.93
N LEU A 157 -1.11 -6.40 -2.89
CA LEU A 157 -2.03 -7.55 -2.93
C LEU A 157 -1.26 -8.88 -3.06
N GLU A 158 -0.17 -8.91 -3.82
CA GLU A 158 0.68 -10.10 -3.98
C GLU A 158 1.51 -10.45 -2.73
N THR A 159 2.04 -9.43 -2.03
CA THR A 159 3.02 -9.64 -0.95
C THR A 159 2.38 -9.78 0.43
N ILE A 160 1.25 -9.11 0.67
CA ILE A 160 0.53 -9.13 1.95
C ILE A 160 -0.50 -10.24 2.04
N LEU A 161 -1.04 -10.72 0.93
CA LEU A 161 -1.96 -11.86 0.96
C LEU A 161 -1.18 -13.18 0.88
N ASP A 162 -1.72 -14.23 1.49
CA ASP A 162 -1.26 -15.59 1.30
C ASP A 162 -1.87 -16.22 0.04
N VAL A 163 -1.53 -17.49 -0.23
CA VAL A 163 -2.01 -18.21 -1.42
C VAL A 163 -3.52 -18.46 -1.40
N GLN A 164 -4.16 -18.33 -0.23
CA GLN A 164 -5.59 -18.45 -0.03
C GLN A 164 -6.30 -17.08 -0.10
N GLY A 165 -5.56 -15.99 -0.30
CA GLY A 165 -6.09 -14.63 -0.33
C GLY A 165 -6.38 -14.04 1.05
N ASN A 166 -5.91 -14.66 2.14
CA ASN A 166 -5.99 -14.09 3.48
C ASN A 166 -4.80 -13.19 3.75
N ILE A 167 -4.98 -12.23 4.66
CA ILE A 167 -3.89 -11.35 5.10
C ILE A 167 -2.88 -12.17 5.89
N LYS A 168 -1.59 -12.08 5.52
CA LYS A 168 -0.52 -12.73 6.27
C LYS A 168 -0.53 -12.28 7.73
N LYS A 169 -0.54 -13.25 8.65
CA LYS A 169 -0.63 -13.02 10.09
C LYS A 169 0.40 -12.01 10.61
N VAL A 170 1.61 -11.98 10.05
CA VAL A 170 2.67 -11.02 10.43
C VAL A 170 2.24 -9.55 10.30
N ALA A 171 1.45 -9.21 9.28
CA ALA A 171 1.01 -7.83 9.06
C ALA A 171 -0.06 -7.45 10.09
N VAL A 172 -0.96 -8.39 10.40
CA VAL A 172 -1.99 -8.23 11.42
C VAL A 172 -1.36 -8.13 12.81
N ASP A 173 -0.42 -9.01 13.15
CA ASP A 173 0.31 -8.98 14.42
C ASP A 173 1.05 -7.65 14.59
N LEU A 174 1.68 -7.12 13.54
CA LEU A 174 2.37 -5.81 13.62
C LEU A 174 1.37 -4.69 13.92
N ALA A 175 0.28 -4.62 13.14
CA ALA A 175 -0.76 -3.61 13.32
C ALA A 175 -1.42 -3.71 14.70
N ALA A 176 -1.69 -4.92 15.19
CA ALA A 176 -2.29 -5.18 16.50
C ALA A 176 -1.39 -4.72 17.65
N ASN A 177 -0.09 -5.03 17.58
CA ASN A 177 0.88 -4.59 18.60
C ASN A 177 0.98 -3.07 18.66
N LEU A 178 1.07 -2.40 17.50
CA LEU A 178 1.14 -0.94 17.41
C LEU A 178 -0.14 -0.28 17.93
N LEU A 179 -1.30 -0.84 17.58
CA LEU A 179 -2.59 -0.34 18.03
C LEU A 179 -2.77 -0.51 19.54
N SER A 180 -2.44 -1.68 20.11
CA SER A 180 -2.55 -1.94 21.54
C SER A 180 -1.65 -0.99 22.33
N GLU A 181 -0.38 -0.83 21.92
CA GLU A 181 0.57 0.11 22.54
C GLU A 181 0.10 1.57 22.43
N PHE A 182 -0.45 1.96 21.27
CA PHE A 182 -1.01 3.30 21.07
C PHE A 182 -2.21 3.58 21.98
N LEU A 183 -3.16 2.65 22.04
CA LEU A 183 -4.37 2.78 22.84
C LEU A 183 -4.05 2.78 24.34
N GLU A 184 -3.14 1.94 24.80
CA GLU A 184 -2.66 1.91 26.18
C GLU A 184 -2.06 3.26 26.61
N ARG A 185 -1.21 3.87 25.76
CA ARG A 185 -0.63 5.21 26.00
C ARG A 185 -1.68 6.32 26.10
N ASN A 186 -2.82 6.13 25.46
CA ASN A 186 -3.94 7.08 25.48
C ASN A 186 -4.99 6.74 26.55
N GLY A 187 -4.69 5.82 27.48
CA GLY A 187 -5.57 5.46 28.59
C GLY A 187 -6.77 4.60 28.19
N VAL A 188 -6.69 3.90 27.05
CA VAL A 188 -7.73 3.00 26.54
C VAL A 188 -7.14 1.60 26.34
N PRO A 189 -6.73 0.89 27.41
CA PRO A 189 -6.07 -0.41 27.25
C PRO A 189 -6.99 -1.39 26.50
N MET A 190 -6.41 -2.13 25.55
CA MET A 190 -7.11 -3.09 24.72
C MET A 190 -6.37 -4.42 24.73
N GLU A 191 -7.09 -5.50 24.98
CA GLU A 191 -6.56 -6.86 24.94
C GLU A 191 -6.06 -7.22 23.54
N TYR A 192 -5.02 -8.04 23.47
CA TYR A 192 -4.37 -8.38 22.20
C TYR A 192 -5.35 -8.98 21.18
N GLU A 193 -6.24 -9.87 21.59
CA GLU A 193 -7.21 -10.51 20.69
C GLU A 193 -8.20 -9.50 20.08
N GLN A 194 -8.58 -8.48 20.84
CA GLN A 194 -9.42 -7.38 20.36
C GLN A 194 -8.64 -6.50 19.37
N ALA A 195 -7.40 -6.14 19.72
CA ALA A 195 -6.52 -5.37 18.84
C ALA A 195 -6.23 -6.11 17.54
N PHE A 196 -6.01 -7.42 17.60
CA PHE A 196 -5.81 -8.29 16.45
C PHE A 196 -7.02 -8.31 15.53
N SER A 197 -8.21 -8.54 16.09
CA SER A 197 -9.46 -8.58 15.33
C SER A 197 -9.75 -7.25 14.65
N PHE A 198 -9.53 -6.14 15.35
CA PHE A 198 -9.72 -4.80 14.80
C PHE A 198 -8.69 -4.47 13.72
N ALA A 199 -7.41 -4.75 13.96
CA ALA A 199 -6.35 -4.57 12.97
C ALA A 199 -6.60 -5.40 11.70
N GLN A 200 -7.05 -6.64 11.85
CA GLN A 200 -7.43 -7.50 10.73
C GLN A 200 -8.58 -6.89 9.94
N PHE A 201 -9.64 -6.45 10.62
CA PHE A 201 -10.79 -5.81 9.99
C PHE A 201 -10.38 -4.55 9.19
N MET A 202 -9.55 -3.69 9.78
CA MET A 202 -9.03 -2.47 9.14
C MET A 202 -8.23 -2.81 7.87
N LEU A 203 -7.27 -3.73 7.96
CA LEU A 203 -6.46 -4.15 6.82
C LEU A 203 -7.32 -4.81 5.73
N GLN A 204 -8.32 -5.62 6.10
CA GLN A 204 -9.26 -6.21 5.13
C GLN A 204 -10.04 -5.13 4.39
N GLY A 205 -10.53 -4.10 5.09
CA GLY A 205 -11.22 -2.97 4.47
C GLY A 205 -10.34 -2.25 3.46
N ILE A 206 -9.09 -1.97 3.84
CA ILE A 206 -8.10 -1.30 2.98
C ILE A 206 -7.80 -2.15 1.73
N LEU A 207 -7.41 -3.41 1.92
CA LEU A 207 -7.03 -4.28 0.80
C LEU A 207 -8.20 -4.58 -0.13
N LYS A 208 -9.43 -4.67 0.40
CA LYS A 208 -10.65 -4.79 -0.41
C LYS A 208 -10.86 -3.55 -1.27
N GLN A 209 -10.62 -2.34 -0.74
CA GLN A 209 -10.72 -1.12 -1.52
C GLN A 209 -9.65 -1.04 -2.60
N VAL A 210 -8.39 -1.34 -2.25
CA VAL A 210 -7.27 -1.39 -3.20
C VAL A 210 -7.55 -2.36 -4.34
N LYS A 211 -8.10 -3.55 -4.04
CA LYS A 211 -8.50 -4.53 -5.05
C LYS A 211 -9.56 -3.99 -6.01
N LYS A 212 -10.59 -3.31 -5.50
CA LYS A 212 -11.62 -2.67 -6.34
C LYS A 212 -11.03 -1.60 -7.25
N ASP A 213 -10.10 -0.80 -6.74
CA ASP A 213 -9.46 0.26 -7.52
C ASP A 213 -8.63 -0.32 -8.67
N VAL A 214 -7.95 -1.44 -8.43
CA VAL A 214 -7.25 -2.22 -9.47
C VAL A 214 -8.20 -2.77 -10.52
N GLU A 215 -9.29 -3.43 -10.09
CA GLU A 215 -10.29 -4.00 -11.01
C GLU A 215 -10.93 -2.93 -11.89
N LYS A 216 -11.27 -1.78 -11.30
CA LYS A 216 -11.81 -0.63 -12.03
C LYS A 216 -10.82 -0.12 -13.09
N TYR A 217 -9.56 0.07 -12.71
CA TYR A 217 -8.52 0.52 -13.65
C TYR A 217 -8.32 -0.45 -14.82
N GLN A 218 -8.41 -1.76 -14.58
CA GLN A 218 -8.34 -2.77 -15.63
C GLN A 218 -9.54 -2.73 -16.59
N LEU A 219 -10.75 -2.47 -16.09
CA LEU A 219 -11.93 -2.33 -16.93
C LEU A 219 -11.85 -1.08 -17.82
N ASP A 220 -11.45 0.05 -17.25
CA ASP A 220 -11.33 1.33 -17.96
C ASP A 220 -10.29 1.26 -19.09
N THR A 221 -9.19 0.53 -18.89
CA THR A 221 -8.15 0.33 -19.91
C THR A 221 -8.60 -0.57 -21.05
N VAL A 222 -9.34 -1.65 -20.76
CA VAL A 222 -9.89 -2.54 -21.80
C VAL A 222 -10.94 -1.82 -22.67
N GLN A 223 -11.81 -1.00 -22.06
CA GLN A 223 -12.81 -0.22 -22.81
C GLN A 223 -12.16 0.84 -23.71
N ALA A 224 -11.14 1.54 -23.21
CA ALA A 224 -10.40 2.54 -23.98
C ALA A 224 -9.67 1.96 -25.21
N ASP A 225 -9.31 0.68 -25.18
CA ASP A 225 -8.70 -0.02 -26.34
C ASP A 225 -9.76 -0.51 -27.34
N GLN A 226 -10.99 -0.77 -26.90
CA GLN A 226 -12.10 -1.19 -27.78
C GLN A 226 -12.73 0.00 -28.53
N ASP A 227 -12.72 1.20 -27.94
CA ASP A 227 -13.28 2.41 -28.53
C ASP A 227 -12.28 3.17 -29.43
N ARG A 228 -11.07 2.66 -29.64
CA ARG A 228 -10.11 3.23 -30.60
C ARG A 228 -10.46 2.81 -32.03
N PRO A 229 -10.76 3.76 -32.93
CA PRO A 229 -11.12 3.49 -34.32
C PRO A 229 -9.97 2.89 -35.15
#